data_AF-A0A6J4X6S7-F1
#
_entry.id   AF-A0A6J4X6S7-F1
#
_cell.length_a   1.000
_cell.length_b   1.000
_cell.length_c   1.000
_cell.angle_alpha   90.00
_cell.angle_beta   90.00
_cell.angle_gamma   90.00
#
_symmetry.space_group_name_H-M   'P 1'
#
loop_
_entity.id
_entity.type
_entity.pdbx_description
1 polymer ?
#
loop_
_entity_poly.entity_id
_entity_poly.type
_entity_poly.pdbx_seq_one_letter_code
_entity_poly.pdbx_strand_id
1 'polypeptide(L)'
;MGAGNEVTAHILNQLPEDFTNDELIEKIAILRAKPQFSEAHQKRTFKAMCWLADSNYEVSFHADHSISERVIFPVSKNESRGIEDARFVQFFDDTGEVVYYATYTAYNGTILPQLIETKDFIKFNIVTLNGKAVQNKGMALFPRKIGGRYAMLSRQDGENNHIMFSDNIHFWQESQIIQEPEYPWEFIQIGNCGSPLETNEGWIVLTHGVGPMRKYCIGAILLDLEEPSKIIARLDEPLLAPHEKEREGYVPNVVYSCGALIHNNKLVIPYAMSDINSGIAVVEVKELINCMRAVA
;
A
#
# COMPACT_ATOMS: atom_id res chain seq x y z
N MET A 1 -21.50 3.54 -0.39
CA MET A 1 -21.93 4.96 -0.21
C MET A 1 -23.30 5.30 -0.80
N GLY A 2 -24.03 4.37 -1.45
CA GLY A 2 -25.36 4.68 -2.03
C GLY A 2 -25.32 5.70 -3.17
N ALA A 3 -24.17 5.82 -3.83
CA ALA A 3 -23.93 6.77 -4.91
C ALA A 3 -24.55 6.32 -6.24
N GLY A 4 -24.86 5.02 -6.42
CA GLY A 4 -25.63 4.56 -7.58
C GLY A 4 -27.11 4.87 -7.40
N ASN A 5 -27.56 6.00 -7.93
CA ASN A 5 -28.95 6.47 -7.85
C ASN A 5 -29.30 7.35 -9.07
N GLU A 6 -30.56 7.78 -9.15
CA GLU A 6 -31.10 8.57 -10.26
C GLU A 6 -30.41 9.93 -10.45
N VAL A 7 -29.91 10.56 -9.37
CA VAL A 7 -29.18 11.83 -9.44
C VAL A 7 -27.82 11.61 -10.09
N THR A 8 -27.12 10.54 -9.71
CA THR A 8 -25.84 10.17 -10.33
C THR A 8 -26.01 9.84 -11.80
N ALA A 9 -27.01 9.02 -12.14
CA ALA A 9 -27.31 8.69 -13.54
C ALA A 9 -27.62 9.94 -14.37
N HIS A 10 -28.39 10.88 -13.81
CA HIS A 10 -28.69 12.15 -14.47
C HIS A 10 -27.43 12.97 -14.79
N ILE A 11 -26.47 13.06 -13.87
CA ILE A 11 -25.23 13.79 -14.09
C ILE A 11 -24.31 13.05 -15.07
N LEU A 12 -24.08 11.76 -14.87
CA LEU A 12 -23.15 10.98 -15.69
C LEU A 12 -23.61 10.90 -17.16
N ASN A 13 -24.92 10.85 -17.43
CA ASN A 13 -25.45 10.87 -18.80
C ASN A 13 -25.20 12.19 -19.56
N GLN A 14 -24.73 13.24 -18.88
CA GLN A 14 -24.39 14.53 -19.48
C GLN A 14 -22.86 14.73 -19.60
N LEU A 15 -22.09 13.74 -19.17
CA LEU A 15 -20.64 13.73 -19.26
C LEU A 15 -20.20 12.75 -20.37
N PRO A 16 -19.07 13.03 -21.04
CA PRO A 16 -18.40 12.04 -21.87
C PRO A 16 -17.94 10.83 -21.05
N GLU A 17 -17.49 9.77 -21.73
CA GLU A 17 -16.94 8.56 -21.10
C GLU A 17 -15.71 8.91 -20.23
N ASP A 18 -14.80 9.71 -20.76
CA ASP A 18 -13.68 10.31 -20.04
C ASP A 18 -13.99 11.78 -19.75
N PHE A 19 -14.00 12.17 -18.47
CA PHE A 19 -14.27 13.54 -18.04
C PHE A 19 -13.30 13.99 -16.94
N THR A 20 -13.13 15.30 -16.84
CA THR A 20 -12.32 15.97 -15.82
C THR A 20 -13.14 16.29 -14.56
N ASN A 21 -12.46 16.52 -13.44
CA ASN A 21 -13.13 16.93 -12.20
C ASN A 21 -13.90 18.26 -12.37
N ASP A 22 -13.38 19.18 -13.19
CA ASP A 22 -14.03 20.47 -13.46
C ASP A 22 -15.37 20.30 -14.20
N GLU A 23 -15.42 19.41 -15.20
CA GLU A 23 -16.66 19.08 -15.92
C GLU A 23 -17.70 18.46 -14.98
N LEU A 24 -17.28 17.55 -14.09
CA LEU A 24 -18.17 16.97 -13.08
C LEU A 24 -18.74 18.06 -12.15
N ILE A 25 -17.87 18.96 -11.64
CA ILE A 25 -18.27 20.06 -10.76
C ILE A 25 -19.24 21.01 -11.47
N GLU A 26 -19.02 21.29 -12.76
CA GLU A 26 -19.92 22.11 -13.58
C GLU A 26 -21.32 21.49 -13.65
N LYS A 27 -21.43 20.19 -13.98
CA LYS A 27 -22.74 19.52 -14.05
C LYS A 27 -23.46 19.48 -12.69
N ILE A 28 -22.71 19.27 -11.61
CA ILE A 28 -23.24 19.37 -10.25
C ILE A 28 -23.76 20.79 -9.96
N ALA A 29 -23.03 21.84 -10.37
CA ALA A 29 -23.43 23.23 -10.16
C ALA A 29 -24.71 23.57 -10.94
N ILE A 30 -24.85 23.09 -12.18
CA ILE A 30 -26.05 23.27 -13.01
C ILE A 30 -27.27 22.64 -12.34
N LEU A 31 -27.18 21.37 -11.92
CA LEU A 31 -28.30 20.69 -11.25
C LEU A 31 -28.61 21.29 -9.88
N ARG A 32 -27.60 21.81 -9.17
CA ARG A 32 -27.80 22.54 -7.91
C ARG A 32 -28.58 23.85 -8.11
N ALA A 33 -28.31 24.57 -9.20
CA ALA A 33 -29.01 25.82 -9.51
C ALA A 33 -30.45 25.60 -9.97
N LYS A 34 -30.75 24.44 -10.58
CA LYS A 34 -32.10 24.04 -11.00
C LYS A 34 -32.42 22.61 -10.53
N PRO A 35 -32.75 22.43 -9.24
CA PRO A 35 -33.05 21.12 -8.66
C PRO A 35 -34.15 20.37 -9.40
N GLN A 36 -33.89 19.11 -9.76
CA GLN A 36 -34.91 18.18 -10.31
C GLN A 36 -35.31 17.08 -9.33
N PHE A 37 -34.54 16.91 -8.26
CA PHE A 37 -34.75 15.91 -7.22
C PHE A 37 -34.78 16.57 -5.84
N SER A 38 -35.13 15.82 -4.79
CA SER A 38 -35.17 16.37 -3.44
C SER A 38 -33.80 16.91 -3.01
N GLU A 39 -33.78 18.08 -2.37
CA GLU A 39 -32.55 18.79 -2.03
C GLU A 39 -31.61 17.97 -1.15
N ALA A 40 -32.15 17.32 -0.11
CA ALA A 40 -31.38 16.47 0.79
C ALA A 40 -30.73 15.28 0.05
N HIS A 41 -31.46 14.67 -0.89
CA HIS A 41 -30.97 13.54 -1.67
C HIS A 41 -29.87 13.97 -2.66
N GLN A 42 -30.06 15.09 -3.37
CA GLN A 42 -29.04 15.64 -4.27
C GLN A 42 -27.78 16.02 -3.50
N LYS A 43 -27.92 16.75 -2.39
CA LYS A 43 -26.77 17.19 -1.57
C LYS A 43 -25.93 16.01 -1.09
N ARG A 44 -26.58 14.93 -0.64
CA ARG A 44 -25.90 13.70 -0.23
C ARG A 44 -25.17 13.04 -1.41
N THR A 45 -25.82 13.01 -2.57
CA THR A 45 -25.27 12.40 -3.78
C THR A 45 -24.09 13.19 -4.34
N PHE A 46 -24.21 14.52 -4.45
CA PHE A 46 -23.11 15.40 -4.86
C PHE A 46 -21.90 15.24 -3.96
N LYS A 47 -22.10 15.15 -2.64
CA LYS A 47 -21.01 14.89 -1.69
C LYS A 47 -20.33 13.55 -1.97
N ALA A 48 -21.11 12.50 -2.23
CA ALA A 48 -20.56 11.18 -2.54
C ALA A 48 -19.83 11.15 -3.89
N MET A 49 -20.38 11.80 -4.93
CA MET A 49 -19.76 11.89 -6.25
C MET A 49 -18.44 12.67 -6.21
N CYS A 50 -18.43 13.86 -5.59
CA CYS A 50 -17.19 14.63 -5.45
C CYS A 50 -16.15 13.87 -4.62
N TRP A 51 -16.55 13.17 -3.56
CA TRP A 51 -15.62 12.35 -2.78
C TRP A 51 -15.04 11.20 -3.61
N LEU A 52 -15.87 10.52 -4.41
CA LEU A 52 -15.41 9.45 -5.29
C LEU A 52 -14.44 9.97 -6.36
N ALA A 53 -14.75 11.09 -7.01
CA ALA A 53 -13.85 11.71 -8.00
C ALA A 53 -12.55 12.21 -7.35
N ASP A 54 -12.61 12.82 -6.15
CA ASP A 54 -11.42 13.22 -5.39
C ASP A 54 -10.61 12.01 -4.87
N SER A 55 -11.13 10.78 -4.92
CA SER A 55 -10.41 9.59 -4.39
C SER A 55 -10.11 8.54 -5.45
N ASN A 56 -10.54 8.77 -6.70
CA ASN A 56 -10.35 7.86 -7.82
C ASN A 56 -10.11 8.70 -9.07
N TYR A 57 -8.89 8.68 -9.59
CA TYR A 57 -8.47 9.52 -10.70
C TYR A 57 -7.31 8.86 -11.46
N GLU A 58 -6.99 9.43 -12.61
CA GLU A 58 -5.93 8.96 -13.47
C GLU A 58 -4.85 10.02 -13.63
N VAL A 59 -3.59 9.59 -13.66
CA VAL A 59 -2.43 10.42 -13.99
C VAL A 59 -1.73 9.80 -15.20
N SER A 60 -1.45 10.63 -16.20
CA SER A 60 -0.71 10.23 -17.39
C SER A 60 0.55 11.07 -17.55
N PHE A 61 1.68 10.42 -17.81
CA PHE A 61 2.95 11.05 -18.16
C PHE A 61 3.20 10.99 -19.67
N HIS A 62 4.06 11.87 -20.17
CA HIS A 62 4.51 11.76 -21.56
C HIS A 62 5.43 10.53 -21.73
N ALA A 63 5.22 9.78 -22.81
CA ALA A 63 5.92 8.51 -23.04
C ALA A 63 7.42 8.66 -23.33
N ASP A 64 7.87 9.86 -23.73
CA ASP A 64 9.26 10.22 -24.00
C ASP A 64 10.05 10.62 -22.75
N HIS A 65 9.39 10.90 -21.63
CA HIS A 65 10.06 11.17 -20.34
C HIS A 65 10.57 9.88 -19.70
N SER A 66 11.76 9.96 -19.09
CA SER A 66 12.32 8.83 -18.35
C SER A 66 11.44 8.48 -17.15
N ILE A 67 11.36 7.20 -16.79
CA ILE A 67 10.63 6.76 -15.58
C ILE A 67 11.15 7.46 -14.32
N SER A 68 12.45 7.77 -14.25
CA SER A 68 13.07 8.48 -13.13
C SER A 68 12.63 9.93 -12.98
N GLU A 69 11.97 10.49 -13.99
CA GLU A 69 11.47 11.87 -14.01
C GLU A 69 9.96 11.93 -13.71
N ARG A 70 9.31 10.77 -13.57
CA ARG A 70 7.88 10.67 -13.30
C ARG A 70 7.64 10.80 -11.80
N VAL A 71 7.01 11.90 -11.41
CA VAL A 71 6.66 12.20 -10.02
C VAL A 71 5.15 12.32 -9.92
N ILE A 72 4.51 11.46 -9.14
CA ILE A 72 3.09 11.58 -8.81
C ILE A 72 2.96 12.61 -7.67
N PHE A 73 2.37 13.75 -7.98
CA PHE A 73 2.09 14.80 -7.00
C PHE A 73 0.69 14.61 -6.39
N PRO A 74 0.49 15.04 -5.12
CA PRO A 74 -0.84 15.19 -4.56
C PRO A 74 -1.72 16.06 -5.45
N VAL A 75 -2.81 15.49 -5.99
CA VAL A 75 -3.78 16.23 -6.82
C VAL A 75 -5.18 16.22 -6.20
N SER A 76 -5.38 15.47 -5.12
CA SER A 76 -6.67 15.38 -4.43
C SER A 76 -6.65 15.96 -3.02
N LYS A 77 -7.85 16.27 -2.49
CA LYS A 77 -8.01 16.70 -1.09
C LYS A 77 -7.57 15.63 -0.08
N ASN A 78 -7.67 14.35 -0.45
CA ASN A 78 -7.29 13.24 0.42
C ASN A 78 -5.78 13.14 0.60
N GLU A 79 -5.00 13.72 -0.32
CA GLU A 79 -3.54 13.70 -0.32
C GLU A 79 -2.94 15.06 0.05
N SER A 80 -3.76 16.03 0.45
CA SER A 80 -3.35 17.43 0.66
C SER A 80 -2.20 17.64 1.66
N ARG A 81 -1.86 16.63 2.46
CA ARG A 81 -0.70 16.61 3.35
C ARG A 81 0.35 15.54 3.00
N GLY A 82 0.10 14.69 2.01
CA GLY A 82 1.09 13.72 1.55
C GLY A 82 0.50 12.52 0.81
N ILE A 83 1.33 11.98 -0.08
CA ILE A 83 1.28 10.61 -0.60
C ILE A 83 2.47 9.90 0.06
N GLU A 84 2.21 8.95 0.95
CA GLU A 84 3.23 8.38 1.84
C GLU A 84 3.41 6.88 1.61
N ASP A 85 4.66 6.42 1.70
CA ASP A 85 5.08 5.02 1.79
C ASP A 85 4.46 4.08 0.73
N ALA A 86 4.58 4.44 -0.55
CA ALA A 86 4.11 3.60 -1.65
C ALA A 86 4.90 2.26 -1.70
N ARG A 87 4.17 1.14 -1.69
CA ARG A 87 4.70 -0.23 -1.71
C ARG A 87 4.39 -0.88 -3.04
N PHE A 88 5.29 -0.74 -4.00
CA PHE A 88 5.13 -1.31 -5.34
C PHE A 88 5.32 -2.83 -5.36
N VAL A 89 4.52 -3.52 -6.17
CA VAL A 89 4.65 -4.93 -6.49
C VAL A 89 4.37 -5.17 -7.96
N GLN A 90 5.20 -6.02 -8.58
CA GLN A 90 4.88 -6.60 -9.87
C GLN A 90 3.95 -7.78 -9.63
N PHE A 91 2.68 -7.64 -10.04
CA PHE A 91 1.67 -8.67 -9.87
C PHE A 91 1.46 -9.44 -11.16
N PHE A 92 1.45 -10.77 -11.05
CA PHE A 92 1.17 -11.68 -12.14
C PHE A 92 -0.25 -12.25 -11.96
N ASP A 93 -1.10 -12.04 -12.96
CA ASP A 93 -2.43 -12.65 -12.97
C ASP A 93 -2.39 -14.12 -13.39
N ASP A 94 -3.56 -14.76 -13.38
CA ASP A 94 -3.71 -16.19 -13.71
C ASP A 94 -3.36 -16.50 -15.20
N THR A 95 -3.25 -15.47 -16.05
CA THR A 95 -2.86 -15.56 -17.47
C THR A 95 -1.37 -15.27 -17.70
N GLY A 96 -0.67 -14.78 -16.67
CA GLY A 96 0.71 -14.30 -16.76
C GLY A 96 0.84 -12.85 -17.22
N GLU A 97 -0.27 -12.11 -17.35
CA GLU A 97 -0.23 -10.67 -17.60
C GLU A 97 0.28 -9.95 -16.35
N VAL A 98 1.12 -8.94 -16.56
CA VAL A 98 1.72 -8.14 -15.50
C VAL A 98 0.92 -6.86 -15.27
N VAL A 99 0.56 -6.62 -14.02
CA VAL A 99 0.09 -5.32 -13.53
C VAL A 99 0.96 -4.90 -12.36
N TYR A 100 1.38 -3.64 -12.35
CA TYR A 100 2.08 -3.08 -11.20
C TYR A 100 1.07 -2.41 -10.28
N TYR A 101 1.04 -2.87 -9.04
CA TYR A 101 0.22 -2.29 -7.99
C TYR A 101 1.11 -1.58 -6.98
N ALA A 102 0.62 -0.49 -6.39
CA ALA A 102 1.23 0.06 -5.19
C ALA A 102 0.19 0.54 -4.18
N THR A 103 0.22 -0.04 -2.99
CA THR A 103 -0.55 0.48 -1.86
C THR A 103 0.19 1.66 -1.25
N TYR A 104 -0.53 2.71 -0.89
CA TYR A 104 0.06 3.90 -0.26
C TYR A 104 -0.93 4.57 0.70
N THR A 105 -0.42 5.51 1.50
CA THR A 105 -1.24 6.32 2.40
C THR A 105 -1.48 7.70 1.80
N ALA A 106 -2.73 8.02 1.45
CA ALA A 106 -3.14 9.38 1.21
C ALA A 106 -3.47 10.05 2.54
N TYR A 107 -2.79 11.16 2.81
CA TYR A 107 -2.89 11.86 4.08
C TYR A 107 -3.40 13.29 3.89
N ASN A 108 -4.42 13.64 4.67
CA ASN A 108 -4.93 15.02 4.79
C ASN A 108 -5.10 15.47 6.24
N GLY A 109 -4.53 14.72 7.19
CA GLY A 109 -4.86 14.78 8.62
C GLY A 109 -5.59 13.52 9.09
N THR A 110 -6.27 12.85 8.17
CA THR A 110 -6.79 11.47 8.31
C THR A 110 -6.10 10.56 7.30
N ILE A 111 -6.03 9.27 7.60
CA ILE A 111 -5.44 8.25 6.73
C ILE A 111 -6.52 7.70 5.79
N LEU A 112 -6.24 7.71 4.49
CA LEU A 112 -7.00 6.98 3.47
C LEU A 112 -6.06 6.03 2.72
N PRO A 113 -6.22 4.70 2.86
CA PRO A 113 -5.46 3.74 2.08
C PRO A 113 -5.91 3.75 0.62
N GLN A 114 -4.96 3.87 -0.29
CA GLN A 114 -5.21 3.87 -1.72
C GLN A 114 -4.28 2.90 -2.45
N LEU A 115 -4.68 2.59 -3.68
CA LEU A 115 -3.99 1.68 -4.59
C LEU A 115 -3.66 2.45 -5.87
N ILE A 116 -2.42 2.35 -6.31
CA ILE A 116 -1.97 2.75 -7.64
C ILE A 116 -1.96 1.51 -8.51
N GLU A 117 -2.44 1.62 -9.74
CA GLU A 117 -2.39 0.56 -10.75
C GLU A 117 -1.79 1.09 -12.05
N THR A 118 -0.85 0.35 -12.63
CA THR A 118 -0.29 0.67 -13.94
C THR A 118 0.19 -0.59 -14.66
N LYS A 119 0.15 -0.58 -15.99
CA LYS A 119 0.73 -1.64 -16.82
C LYS A 119 2.02 -1.20 -17.53
N ASP A 120 2.25 0.11 -17.62
CA ASP A 120 3.27 0.71 -18.49
C ASP A 120 4.09 1.82 -17.82
N PHE A 121 3.78 2.18 -16.57
CA PHE A 121 4.31 3.34 -15.85
C PHE A 121 4.07 4.69 -16.55
N ILE A 122 3.24 4.73 -17.60
CA ILE A 122 2.85 5.95 -18.33
C ILE A 122 1.51 6.42 -17.76
N LYS A 123 0.55 5.51 -17.67
CA LYS A 123 -0.80 5.75 -17.13
C LYS A 123 -0.93 5.07 -15.78
N PHE A 124 -1.31 5.86 -14.77
CA PHE A 124 -1.51 5.41 -13.40
C PHE A 124 -2.95 5.67 -12.99
N ASN A 125 -3.64 4.60 -12.59
CA ASN A 125 -4.96 4.69 -11.98
C ASN A 125 -4.78 4.75 -10.46
N ILE A 126 -5.33 5.76 -9.82
CA ILE A 126 -5.39 5.88 -8.37
C ILE A 126 -6.79 5.46 -7.97
N VAL A 127 -6.90 4.47 -7.11
CA VAL A 127 -8.16 3.85 -6.70
C VAL A 127 -8.23 3.76 -5.17
N THR A 128 -9.41 3.99 -4.62
CA THR A 128 -9.64 3.82 -3.18
C THR A 128 -9.78 2.33 -2.82
N LEU A 129 -9.10 1.88 -1.77
CA LEU A 129 -9.34 0.57 -1.17
C LEU A 129 -10.56 0.64 -0.24
N ASN A 130 -11.41 -0.39 -0.27
CA ASN A 130 -12.68 -0.41 0.44
C ASN A 130 -12.80 -1.63 1.36
N GLY A 131 -13.68 -1.51 2.36
CA GLY A 131 -14.05 -2.62 3.24
C GLY A 131 -13.54 -2.44 4.68
N LYS A 132 -14.03 -3.28 5.60
CA LYS A 132 -13.82 -3.09 7.04
C LYS A 132 -12.37 -3.31 7.46
N ALA A 133 -11.63 -4.16 6.75
CA ALA A 133 -10.23 -4.45 7.07
C ALA A 133 -9.26 -3.39 6.52
N VAL A 134 -9.72 -2.56 5.57
CA VAL A 134 -8.91 -1.46 5.01
C VAL A 134 -8.88 -0.28 5.99
N GLN A 135 -8.01 -0.35 6.98
CA GLN A 135 -7.80 0.70 7.98
C GLN A 135 -6.31 0.97 8.17
N ASN A 136 -5.98 2.19 8.61
CA ASN A 136 -4.61 2.58 8.95
C ASN A 136 -3.65 2.42 7.75
N LYS A 137 -2.35 2.18 7.97
CA LYS A 137 -1.32 2.12 6.94
C LYS A 137 -0.59 0.77 6.92
N GLY A 138 0.35 0.61 5.98
CA GLY A 138 1.22 -0.58 5.93
C GLY A 138 0.56 -1.79 5.27
N MET A 139 -0.20 -1.56 4.20
CA MET A 139 -0.74 -2.63 3.36
C MET A 139 0.30 -3.04 2.33
N ALA A 140 0.48 -4.33 2.06
CA ALA A 140 1.42 -4.83 1.06
C ALA A 140 0.84 -6.05 0.34
N LEU A 141 0.62 -5.92 -0.96
CA LEU A 141 0.00 -6.95 -1.78
C LEU A 141 1.01 -8.05 -2.14
N PHE A 142 0.59 -9.32 -2.14
CA PHE A 142 1.40 -10.42 -2.67
C PHE A 142 1.50 -10.33 -4.20
N PRO A 143 2.58 -10.81 -4.84
CA PRO A 143 2.81 -10.64 -6.28
C PRO A 143 1.98 -11.57 -7.17
N ARG A 144 1.09 -12.38 -6.60
CA ARG A 144 0.11 -13.20 -7.33
C ARG A 144 -1.03 -13.59 -6.40
N LYS A 145 -2.07 -14.20 -6.97
CA LYS A 145 -3.10 -14.87 -6.18
C LYS A 145 -2.55 -16.12 -5.50
N ILE A 146 -3.11 -16.43 -4.34
CA ILE A 146 -2.81 -17.62 -3.55
C ILE A 146 -4.13 -18.34 -3.27
N GLY A 147 -4.25 -19.60 -3.70
CA GLY A 147 -5.53 -20.33 -3.65
C GLY A 147 -6.66 -19.62 -4.41
N GLY A 148 -6.35 -18.98 -5.55
CA GLY A 148 -7.32 -18.27 -6.39
C GLY A 148 -7.80 -16.91 -5.88
N ARG A 149 -7.24 -16.41 -4.76
CA ARG A 149 -7.61 -15.14 -4.14
C ARG A 149 -6.44 -14.18 -4.07
N TYR A 150 -6.71 -12.87 -4.12
CA TYR A 150 -5.71 -11.87 -3.77
C TYR A 150 -5.35 -12.02 -2.28
N ALA A 151 -4.08 -11.83 -1.96
CA ALA A 151 -3.58 -11.82 -0.59
C ALA A 151 -2.85 -10.49 -0.32
N MET A 152 -3.01 -9.96 0.89
CA MET A 152 -2.39 -8.70 1.30
C MET A 152 -1.99 -8.75 2.77
N LEU A 153 -0.75 -8.37 3.08
CA LEU A 153 -0.34 -8.06 4.45
C LEU A 153 -0.83 -6.68 4.85
N SER A 154 -1.15 -6.48 6.12
CA SER A 154 -1.64 -5.21 6.65
C SER A 154 -1.29 -5.02 8.12
N ARG A 155 -1.49 -3.80 8.64
CA ARG A 155 -1.27 -3.44 10.05
C ARG A 155 -2.33 -2.45 10.53
N GLN A 156 -3.58 -2.88 10.44
CA GLN A 156 -4.74 -2.05 10.74
C GLN A 156 -4.89 -1.67 12.22
N ASP A 157 -4.43 -2.51 13.15
CA ASP A 157 -4.50 -2.25 14.60
C ASP A 157 -3.37 -1.35 15.12
N GLY A 158 -2.39 -1.04 14.28
CA GLY A 158 -1.22 -0.24 14.67
C GLY A 158 -0.07 -1.05 15.30
N GLU A 159 -0.26 -2.33 15.60
CA GLU A 159 0.65 -3.12 16.44
C GLU A 159 1.13 -4.40 15.75
N ASN A 160 0.25 -5.14 15.09
CA ASN A 160 0.51 -6.49 14.60
C ASN A 160 0.54 -6.56 13.08
N ASN A 161 1.19 -7.58 12.52
CA ASN A 161 0.99 -7.94 11.12
C ASN A 161 -0.24 -8.83 10.98
N HIS A 162 -1.09 -8.44 10.05
CA HIS A 162 -2.26 -9.19 9.61
C HIS A 162 -2.08 -9.67 8.17
N ILE A 163 -2.82 -10.69 7.79
CA ILE A 163 -3.06 -11.06 6.40
C ILE A 163 -4.56 -10.99 6.08
N MET A 164 -4.87 -10.59 4.86
CA MET A 164 -6.22 -10.50 4.32
C MET A 164 -6.29 -11.27 3.00
N PHE A 165 -7.47 -11.80 2.70
CA PHE A 165 -7.77 -12.43 1.41
C PHE A 165 -9.02 -11.82 0.79
N SER A 166 -9.05 -11.71 -0.54
CA SER A 166 -10.21 -11.23 -1.27
C SER A 166 -10.30 -11.77 -2.70
N ASP A 167 -11.51 -11.87 -3.22
CA ASP A 167 -11.77 -12.14 -4.65
C ASP A 167 -11.68 -10.85 -5.49
N ASN A 168 -11.66 -9.68 -4.85
CA ASN A 168 -11.61 -8.38 -5.51
C ASN A 168 -10.54 -7.49 -4.87
N ILE A 169 -9.55 -7.08 -5.66
CA ILE A 169 -8.41 -6.27 -5.21
C ILE A 169 -8.80 -4.94 -4.55
N HIS A 170 -9.98 -4.40 -4.85
CA HIS A 170 -10.46 -3.13 -4.29
C HIS A 170 -11.27 -3.28 -3.00
N PHE A 171 -11.62 -4.51 -2.57
CA PHE A 171 -12.52 -4.74 -1.43
C PHE A 171 -11.96 -5.77 -0.45
N TRP A 172 -11.70 -5.39 0.80
CA TRP A 172 -11.14 -6.25 1.85
C TRP A 172 -11.96 -6.16 3.14
N GLN A 173 -12.57 -7.27 3.55
CA GLN A 173 -13.54 -7.28 4.65
C GLN A 173 -12.97 -7.81 5.97
N GLU A 174 -12.11 -8.82 5.89
CA GLU A 174 -11.63 -9.57 7.03
C GLU A 174 -10.11 -9.62 7.02
N SER A 175 -9.53 -9.70 8.21
CA SER A 175 -8.10 -9.91 8.43
C SER A 175 -7.90 -10.92 9.54
N GLN A 176 -6.73 -11.53 9.56
CA GLN A 176 -6.26 -12.36 10.67
C GLN A 176 -4.86 -11.93 11.06
N ILE A 177 -4.57 -11.88 12.37
CA ILE A 177 -3.22 -11.66 12.88
C ILE A 177 -2.36 -12.86 12.51
N ILE A 178 -1.16 -12.61 11.98
CA ILE A 178 -0.16 -13.63 11.67
C ILE A 178 1.13 -13.44 12.46
N GLN A 179 1.38 -12.24 12.98
CA GLN A 179 2.58 -11.93 13.73
C GLN A 179 2.32 -10.86 14.78
N GLU A 180 2.71 -11.16 16.01
CA GLU A 180 2.72 -10.25 17.15
C GLU A 180 4.18 -10.00 17.57
N PRO A 181 4.47 -8.87 18.26
CA PRO A 181 5.75 -8.66 18.91
C PRO A 181 6.16 -9.81 19.85
N GLU A 182 7.34 -10.38 19.63
CA GLU A 182 7.92 -11.46 20.43
C GLU A 182 9.26 -11.06 21.07
N TYR A 183 10.05 -10.20 20.40
CA TYR A 183 11.40 -9.83 20.82
C TYR A 183 11.53 -8.38 21.33
N PRO A 184 12.56 -8.06 22.15
CA PRO A 184 12.75 -6.71 22.68
C PRO A 184 12.85 -5.61 21.62
N TRP A 185 13.39 -5.91 20.44
CA TRP A 185 13.55 -4.93 19.35
C TRP A 185 12.25 -4.64 18.59
N GLU A 186 11.19 -5.41 18.81
CA GLU A 186 9.86 -5.24 18.22
C GLU A 186 8.75 -5.02 19.27
N PHE A 187 9.13 -4.91 20.55
CA PHE A 187 8.25 -4.90 21.72
C PHE A 187 7.04 -3.94 21.66
N ILE A 188 7.16 -2.81 20.98
CA ILE A 188 6.07 -1.81 20.89
C ILE A 188 5.10 -2.14 19.76
N GLN A 189 5.63 -2.51 18.60
CA GLN A 189 4.83 -2.79 17.41
C GLN A 189 5.70 -3.40 16.30
N ILE A 190 5.05 -4.16 15.41
CA ILE A 190 5.65 -4.68 14.18
C ILE A 190 4.80 -4.34 12.95
N GLY A 191 5.41 -4.29 11.77
CA GLY A 191 4.70 -4.10 10.51
C GLY A 191 5.49 -4.67 9.34
N ASN A 192 4.85 -4.95 8.22
CA ASN A 192 5.52 -5.29 6.97
C ASN A 192 6.16 -4.03 6.37
N CYS A 193 7.32 -4.18 5.76
CA CYS A 193 7.99 -3.10 5.03
C CYS A 193 7.35 -2.91 3.66
N GLY A 194 7.11 -4.01 2.93
CA GLY A 194 6.52 -3.99 1.61
C GLY A 194 6.08 -5.39 1.19
N SER A 195 5.89 -5.57 -0.11
CA SER A 195 5.34 -6.80 -0.68
C SER A 195 6.21 -8.03 -0.40
N PRO A 196 5.59 -9.17 -0.06
CA PRO A 196 6.30 -10.44 0.09
C PRO A 196 7.03 -10.85 -1.18
N LEU A 197 8.20 -11.46 -1.01
CA LEU A 197 9.07 -11.89 -2.10
C LEU A 197 9.04 -13.41 -2.23
N GLU A 198 8.63 -13.90 -3.40
CA GLU A 198 8.50 -15.33 -3.66
C GLU A 198 9.86 -16.02 -3.77
N THR A 199 10.01 -17.16 -3.09
CA THR A 199 11.16 -18.07 -3.20
C THR A 199 10.67 -19.52 -3.20
N ASN A 200 11.55 -20.47 -3.50
CA ASN A 200 11.19 -21.90 -3.45
C ASN A 200 10.97 -22.38 -2.00
N GLU A 201 11.51 -21.66 -1.04
CA GLU A 201 11.47 -21.95 0.39
C GLU A 201 10.27 -21.30 1.10
N GLY A 202 9.59 -20.35 0.45
CA GLY A 202 8.47 -19.60 1.01
C GLY A 202 8.45 -18.12 0.60
N TRP A 203 7.62 -17.33 1.26
CA TRP A 203 7.56 -15.88 1.06
C TRP A 203 8.47 -15.15 2.05
N ILE A 204 9.52 -14.50 1.56
CA ILE A 204 10.32 -13.61 2.40
C ILE A 204 9.53 -12.32 2.61
N VAL A 205 9.32 -11.95 3.87
CA VAL A 205 8.68 -10.70 4.24
C VAL A 205 9.64 -9.91 5.10
N LEU A 206 10.06 -8.74 4.60
CA LEU A 206 10.75 -7.76 5.42
C LEU A 206 9.75 -7.12 6.38
N THR A 207 10.11 -7.09 7.66
CA THR A 207 9.32 -6.47 8.72
C THR A 207 10.09 -5.29 9.30
N HIS A 208 9.39 -4.34 9.89
CA HIS A 208 9.97 -3.36 10.79
C HIS A 208 9.41 -3.56 12.19
N GLY A 209 10.29 -3.55 13.19
CA GLY A 209 9.97 -3.64 14.60
C GLY A 209 10.35 -2.36 15.33
N VAL A 210 9.56 -1.98 16.33
CA VAL A 210 9.82 -0.83 17.17
C VAL A 210 10.12 -1.28 18.58
N GLY A 211 11.36 -1.04 19.01
CA GLY A 211 11.81 -1.37 20.35
C GLY A 211 11.76 -0.18 21.32
N PRO A 212 12.35 -0.33 22.52
CA PRO A 212 12.53 0.74 23.49
C PRO A 212 13.14 1.99 22.87
N MET A 213 12.77 3.16 23.41
CA MET A 213 13.20 4.47 22.91
C MET A 213 12.81 4.73 21.44
N ARG A 214 11.76 4.04 20.95
CA ARG A 214 11.27 4.12 19.56
C ARG A 214 12.36 3.82 18.53
N LYS A 215 13.24 2.85 18.82
CA LYS A 215 14.23 2.39 17.85
C LYS A 215 13.55 1.52 16.80
N TYR A 216 13.52 1.97 15.54
CA TYR A 216 13.01 1.18 14.42
C TYR A 216 14.13 0.37 13.81
N CYS A 217 13.89 -0.92 13.69
CA CYS A 217 14.79 -1.90 13.08
C CYS A 217 14.05 -2.64 11.97
N ILE A 218 14.78 -3.17 10.99
CA ILE A 218 14.23 -4.06 9.96
C ILE A 218 14.58 -5.51 10.34
N GLY A 219 13.59 -6.40 10.33
CA GLY A 219 13.74 -7.83 10.46
C GLY A 219 13.21 -8.57 9.22
N ALA A 220 13.13 -9.89 9.31
CA ALA A 220 12.58 -10.72 8.25
C ALA A 220 11.90 -11.97 8.83
N ILE A 221 10.81 -12.38 8.16
CA ILE A 221 10.14 -13.65 8.38
C ILE A 221 10.01 -14.39 7.05
N LEU A 222 9.76 -15.69 7.13
CA LEU A 222 9.44 -16.57 6.02
C LEU A 222 8.03 -17.13 6.24
N LEU A 223 7.13 -16.89 5.30
CA LEU A 223 5.78 -17.46 5.30
C LEU A 223 5.72 -18.70 4.40
N ASP A 224 4.83 -19.64 4.72
CA ASP A 224 4.58 -20.80 3.86
C ASP A 224 4.06 -20.38 2.48
N LEU A 225 4.52 -21.06 1.42
CA LEU A 225 4.22 -20.69 0.03
C LEU A 225 2.72 -20.86 -0.32
N GLU A 226 2.09 -21.91 0.21
CA GLU A 226 0.70 -22.29 -0.07
C GLU A 226 -0.25 -21.76 1.02
N GLU A 227 0.22 -21.69 2.26
CA GLU A 227 -0.51 -21.20 3.42
C GLU A 227 0.16 -19.96 4.03
N PRO A 228 0.12 -18.79 3.37
CA PRO A 228 0.88 -17.59 3.76
C PRO A 228 0.44 -16.97 5.10
N SER A 229 -0.59 -17.52 5.76
CA SER A 229 -0.91 -17.20 7.14
C SER A 229 0.00 -17.87 8.17
N LYS A 230 0.83 -18.83 7.75
CA LYS A 230 1.78 -19.55 8.62
C LYS A 230 3.17 -18.97 8.47
N ILE A 231 3.73 -18.48 9.57
CA ILE A 231 5.16 -18.18 9.66
C ILE A 231 5.91 -19.50 9.87
N ILE A 232 6.83 -19.83 8.98
CA ILE A 232 7.62 -21.06 9.03
C ILE A 232 9.05 -20.83 9.54
N ALA A 233 9.57 -19.61 9.38
CA ALA A 233 10.84 -19.21 9.97
C ALA A 233 10.88 -17.69 10.24
N ARG A 234 11.72 -17.26 11.17
CA ARG A 234 11.95 -15.83 11.45
C ARG A 234 13.36 -15.55 11.96
N LEU A 235 13.83 -14.32 11.79
CA LEU A 235 15.03 -13.84 12.49
C LEU A 235 14.71 -13.55 13.97
N ASP A 236 15.63 -13.94 14.85
CA ASP A 236 15.56 -13.62 16.29
C ASP A 236 16.08 -12.19 16.57
N GLU A 237 16.99 -11.70 15.73
CA GLU A 237 17.62 -10.37 15.83
C GLU A 237 17.33 -9.53 14.58
N PRO A 238 17.41 -8.19 14.66
CA PRO A 238 17.28 -7.32 13.50
C PRO A 238 18.23 -7.68 12.36
N LEU A 239 17.72 -7.65 11.13
CA LEU A 239 18.53 -7.68 9.93
C LEU A 239 19.29 -6.35 9.75
N LEU A 240 18.62 -5.23 9.99
CA LEU A 240 19.21 -3.89 9.99
C LEU A 240 18.75 -3.11 11.21
N ALA A 241 19.69 -2.41 11.83
CA ALA A 241 19.44 -1.50 12.94
C ALA A 241 20.22 -0.19 12.73
N PRO A 242 19.73 0.95 13.21
CA PRO A 242 20.39 2.24 13.00
C PRO A 242 21.82 2.26 13.60
N HIS A 243 22.81 2.43 12.73
CA HIS A 243 24.20 2.67 13.12
C HIS A 243 24.35 4.08 13.73
N GLU A 244 25.41 4.35 14.49
CA GLU A 244 25.63 5.65 15.16
C GLU A 244 25.49 6.87 14.24
N LYS A 245 25.96 6.75 12.98
CA LYS A 245 25.87 7.80 11.95
C LYS A 245 24.49 7.93 11.30
N GLU A 246 23.62 6.94 11.47
CA GLU A 246 22.29 6.87 10.87
C GLU A 246 21.19 7.31 11.84
N ARG A 247 21.55 7.65 13.10
CA ARG A 247 20.62 7.99 14.18
C ARG A 247 20.21 9.46 14.22
N GLU A 248 20.91 10.32 13.49
CA GLU A 248 20.63 11.76 13.42
C GLU A 248 19.73 12.06 12.22
N GLY A 249 18.63 12.78 12.46
CA GLY A 249 17.70 13.21 11.42
C GLY A 249 16.36 13.68 12.00
N TYR A 250 15.34 13.76 11.14
CA TYR A 250 14.01 14.26 11.53
C TYR A 250 13.31 13.32 12.53
N VAL A 251 13.42 12.01 12.32
CA VAL A 251 13.02 10.99 13.28
C VAL A 251 14.24 10.14 13.65
N PRO A 252 14.89 10.39 14.80
CA PRO A 252 16.12 9.71 15.15
C PRO A 252 15.90 8.22 15.46
N ASN A 253 16.96 7.41 15.32
CA ASN A 253 16.94 5.96 15.57
C ASN A 253 16.00 5.16 14.67
N VAL A 254 15.86 5.57 13.39
CA VAL A 254 14.99 4.90 12.44
C VAL A 254 15.76 4.37 11.23
N VAL A 255 15.59 3.08 10.95
CA VAL A 255 15.73 2.52 9.60
C VAL A 255 14.39 1.96 9.15
N TYR A 256 14.00 2.26 7.92
CA TYR A 256 12.69 1.88 7.38
C TYR A 256 12.78 1.53 5.90
N SER A 257 11.99 0.58 5.43
CA SER A 257 11.90 0.24 4.01
C SER A 257 10.45 0.13 3.58
N CYS A 258 10.16 0.50 2.33
CA CYS A 258 8.84 0.32 1.70
C CYS A 258 8.82 -0.89 0.73
N GLY A 259 9.89 -1.67 0.68
CA GLY A 259 10.00 -2.80 -0.23
C GLY A 259 11.43 -3.18 -0.53
N ALA A 260 11.59 -4.38 -1.07
CA ALA A 260 12.85 -4.92 -1.53
C ALA A 260 12.60 -5.68 -2.83
N LEU A 261 13.68 -6.10 -3.48
CA LEU A 261 13.61 -6.95 -4.66
C LEU A 261 14.69 -8.02 -4.60
N ILE A 262 14.42 -9.17 -5.21
CA ILE A 262 15.42 -10.20 -5.41
C ILE A 262 16.03 -10.01 -6.81
N HIS A 263 17.35 -9.89 -6.86
CA HIS A 263 18.10 -9.81 -8.11
C HIS A 263 19.37 -10.65 -8.02
N ASN A 264 19.55 -11.59 -8.95
CA ASN A 264 20.69 -12.52 -8.96
C ASN A 264 20.92 -13.20 -7.60
N ASN A 265 19.87 -13.76 -7.01
CA ASN A 265 19.85 -14.41 -5.69
C ASN A 265 20.23 -13.51 -4.49
N LYS A 266 20.31 -12.20 -4.71
CA LYS A 266 20.53 -11.21 -3.66
C LYS A 266 19.25 -10.48 -3.35
N LEU A 267 18.94 -10.37 -2.06
CA LEU A 267 17.92 -9.47 -1.57
C LEU A 267 18.51 -8.06 -1.53
N VAL A 268 17.98 -7.17 -2.36
CA VAL A 268 18.35 -5.76 -2.42
C VAL A 268 17.32 -4.95 -1.64
N ILE A 269 17.77 -4.24 -0.61
CA ILE A 269 16.92 -3.54 0.35
C ILE A 269 17.23 -2.04 0.30
N PRO A 270 16.48 -1.26 -0.50
CA PRO A 270 16.43 0.19 -0.31
C PRO A 270 15.83 0.50 1.06
N TYR A 271 16.52 1.30 1.86
CA TYR A 271 16.04 1.72 3.17
C TYR A 271 16.35 3.20 3.44
N ALA A 272 15.41 3.86 4.11
CA ALA A 272 15.56 5.21 4.62
C ALA A 272 16.17 5.19 6.02
N MET A 273 16.92 6.25 6.34
CA MET A 273 17.57 6.48 7.62
C MET A 273 17.14 7.84 8.15
N SER A 274 16.58 7.83 9.36
CA SER A 274 16.12 9.01 10.11
C SER A 274 15.29 10.02 9.30
N ASP A 275 14.50 9.53 8.35
CA ASP A 275 13.63 10.30 7.43
C ASP A 275 14.34 11.40 6.62
N ILE A 276 15.64 11.27 6.39
CA ILE A 276 16.43 12.28 5.66
C ILE A 276 17.32 11.72 4.55
N ASN A 277 17.74 10.46 4.65
CA ASN A 277 18.65 9.83 3.72
C ASN A 277 18.15 8.45 3.33
N SER A 278 18.58 7.95 2.18
CA SER A 278 18.34 6.58 1.74
C SER A 278 19.64 5.88 1.36
N GLY A 279 19.66 4.57 1.59
CA GLY A 279 20.78 3.69 1.31
C GLY A 279 20.28 2.36 0.75
N ILE A 280 21.22 1.48 0.40
CA ILE A 280 20.91 0.14 -0.10
C ILE A 280 21.74 -0.86 0.69
N ALA A 281 21.07 -1.82 1.32
CA ALA A 281 21.69 -3.01 1.87
C ALA A 281 21.48 -4.19 0.92
N VAL A 282 22.42 -5.13 0.90
CA VAL A 282 22.36 -6.32 0.05
C VAL A 282 22.78 -7.53 0.87
N VAL A 283 22.00 -8.61 0.79
CA VAL A 283 22.31 -9.91 1.43
C VAL A 283 21.96 -11.05 0.48
N GLU A 284 22.71 -12.15 0.54
CA GLU A 284 22.39 -13.36 -0.21
C GLU A 284 21.10 -13.99 0.35
N VAL A 285 20.13 -14.30 -0.52
CA VAL A 285 18.83 -14.85 -0.12
C VAL A 285 19.00 -16.14 0.69
N LYS A 286 19.90 -17.02 0.22
CA LYS A 286 20.18 -18.29 0.89
C LYS A 286 20.79 -18.11 2.28
N GLU A 287 21.70 -17.14 2.44
CA GLU A 287 22.30 -16.87 3.75
C GLU A 287 21.25 -16.31 4.72
N LEU A 288 20.41 -15.38 4.24
CA LEU A 288 19.30 -14.83 5.02
C LEU A 288 18.37 -15.94 5.53
N ILE A 289 17.89 -16.83 4.65
CA ILE A 289 16.99 -17.93 5.03
C ILE A 289 17.67 -18.87 6.02
N ASN A 290 18.94 -19.24 5.80
CA ASN A 290 19.68 -20.13 6.69
C ASN A 290 19.89 -19.55 8.10
N CYS A 291 19.87 -18.22 8.24
CA CYS A 291 19.95 -17.55 9.54
C CYS A 291 18.60 -17.47 10.27
N MET A 292 17.48 -17.82 9.63
CA MET A 292 16.17 -17.79 10.27
C MET A 292 15.96 -19.04 11.13
N ARG A 293 15.45 -18.84 12.35
CA ARG A 293 14.99 -19.91 13.23
C ARG A 293 13.66 -20.43 12.72
N ALA A 294 13.52 -21.75 12.61
CA ALA A 294 12.24 -22.38 12.31
C ALA A 294 11.22 -22.10 13.42
N VAL A 295 9.99 -21.77 13.03
CA VAL A 295 8.85 -21.63 13.94
C VAL A 295 8.17 -22.99 14.04
N ALA A 296 7.94 -23.44 15.28
CA ALA A 296 7.37 -24.76 15.58
C ALA A 296 5.83 -24.74 15.53
#